data_AF-A0A7W7BTM1-F1
#
_entry.id   AF-A0A7W7BTM1-F1
#
_cell.length_a   1.000
_cell.length_b   1.000
_cell.length_c   1.000
_cell.angle_alpha   90.00
_cell.angle_beta   90.00
_cell.angle_gamma   90.00
#
_symmetry.space_group_name_H-M   'P 1'
#
loop_
_entity.id
_entity.type
_entity.pdbx_description
1 polymer ?
#
loop_
_entity_poly.entity_id
_entity_poly.type
_entity_poly.pdbx_seq_one_letter_code
_entity_poly.pdbx_strand_id
1 'polypeptide(L)'
;MAVRPIRIMGDPALHSVAAPVDEVTDEIRDLVADMFETMDAAPGVGLAAPQVGVGLRIYTYTYQDDDGAPWRGVIINPELWMTPPEPGSPDPDDESEGCLSFPGERFPLRRSDEVRVTGTDLDGSPVDIRVDGWRARIMQHEFDHLNGILYIDRLDDGDWKTTQKIARKRGWGKPGNQWVPGVDDLDA
;
A
#
# COMPACT_ATOMS: atom_id res chain seq x y z
N MET A 1 -20.62 -5.91 -2.13
CA MET A 1 -19.34 -5.25 -2.41
C MET A 1 -19.56 -3.75 -2.36
N ALA A 2 -18.66 -3.03 -1.71
CA ALA A 2 -18.73 -1.59 -1.48
C ALA A 2 -17.33 -0.96 -1.43
N VAL A 3 -17.22 0.26 -1.96
CA VAL A 3 -16.04 1.11 -1.78
C VAL A 3 -15.90 1.50 -0.30
N ARG A 4 -14.72 1.21 0.28
CA ARG A 4 -14.39 1.48 1.68
C ARG A 4 -13.68 2.81 1.83
N PRO A 5 -13.88 3.53 2.95
CA PRO A 5 -13.05 4.67 3.30
C PRO A 5 -11.59 4.25 3.49
N ILE A 6 -10.68 5.00 2.88
CA ILE A 6 -9.24 4.86 3.05
C ILE A 6 -8.78 5.77 4.18
N ARG A 7 -8.10 5.19 5.17
CA ARG A 7 -7.53 5.87 6.32
C ARG A 7 -6.34 6.73 5.91
N ILE A 8 -6.23 7.90 6.51
CA ILE A 8 -5.13 8.85 6.31
C ILE A 8 -4.14 8.77 7.48
N MET A 9 -2.87 9.09 7.22
CA MET A 9 -1.79 9.20 8.20
C MET A 9 -2.28 9.79 9.54
N GLY A 10 -1.95 9.09 10.62
CA GLY A 10 -2.39 9.39 11.99
C GLY A 10 -3.46 8.44 12.52
N ASP A 11 -4.08 7.62 11.66
CA ASP A 11 -4.89 6.48 12.09
C ASP A 11 -3.97 5.38 12.68
N PRO A 12 -4.24 4.87 13.90
CA PRO A 12 -3.43 3.81 14.52
C PRO A 12 -3.33 2.53 13.70
N ALA A 13 -4.32 2.23 12.84
CA ALA A 13 -4.27 1.06 11.97
C ALA A 13 -3.08 1.12 10.99
N LEU A 14 -2.69 2.32 10.55
CA LEU A 14 -1.58 2.52 9.62
C LEU A 14 -0.19 2.38 10.25
N HIS A 15 -0.12 2.41 11.59
CA HIS A 15 1.13 2.34 12.36
C HIS A 15 1.16 1.17 13.35
N SER A 16 0.33 0.16 13.12
CA SER A 16 0.28 -1.09 13.90
C SER A 16 0.63 -2.26 12.99
N VAL A 17 1.44 -3.20 13.50
CA VAL A 17 1.71 -4.45 12.78
C VAL A 17 0.40 -5.23 12.64
N ALA A 18 0.05 -5.59 11.41
CA ALA A 18 -1.16 -6.33 11.10
C ALA A 18 -1.05 -7.79 11.57
N ALA A 19 -2.17 -8.34 12.07
CA ALA A 19 -2.26 -9.71 12.54
C ALA A 19 -2.33 -10.70 11.36
N PRO A 20 -1.75 -11.91 11.49
CA PRO A 20 -1.92 -12.95 10.48
C PRO A 20 -3.40 -13.34 10.33
N VAL A 21 -3.75 -13.82 9.15
CA VAL A 21 -5.05 -14.43 8.85
C VAL A 21 -4.95 -15.92 9.14
N ASP A 22 -5.74 -16.42 10.08
CA ASP A 22 -5.73 -17.85 10.45
C ASP A 22 -6.52 -18.71 9.46
N GLU A 23 -7.67 -18.21 8.99
CA GLU A 23 -8.58 -18.91 8.08
C GLU A 23 -9.20 -17.93 7.08
N VAL A 24 -9.35 -18.35 5.82
CA VAL A 24 -10.03 -17.57 4.79
C VAL A 24 -11.54 -17.83 4.87
N THR A 25 -12.24 -16.98 5.60
CA THR A 25 -13.70 -17.01 5.73
C THR A 25 -14.41 -16.21 4.62
N ASP A 26 -15.74 -16.29 4.56
CA ASP A 26 -16.53 -15.47 3.64
C ASP A 26 -16.35 -13.97 3.92
N GLU A 27 -16.18 -13.55 5.18
CA GLU A 27 -15.87 -12.16 5.53
C GLU A 27 -14.52 -11.68 4.96
N ILE A 28 -13.52 -12.58 4.87
CA ILE A 28 -12.24 -12.27 4.23
C ILE A 28 -12.40 -12.14 2.73
N ARG A 29 -13.22 -12.99 2.10
CA ARG A 29 -13.54 -12.90 0.66
C ARG A 29 -14.26 -11.59 0.35
N ASP A 30 -15.24 -11.22 1.16
CA ASP A 30 -15.96 -9.94 1.03
C ASP A 30 -15.03 -8.74 1.25
N LEU A 31 -14.14 -8.80 2.25
CA LEU A 31 -13.14 -7.76 2.47
C LEU A 31 -12.23 -7.58 1.26
N VAL A 32 -11.70 -8.66 0.70
CA VAL A 32 -10.81 -8.61 -0.47
C VAL A 32 -11.55 -8.08 -1.69
N ALA A 33 -12.82 -8.47 -1.88
CA ALA A 33 -13.66 -7.93 -2.95
C ALA A 33 -13.88 -6.41 -2.80
N ASP A 34 -14.19 -5.95 -1.59
CA ASP A 34 -14.32 -4.52 -1.29
C ASP A 34 -12.99 -3.77 -1.47
N MET A 35 -11.85 -4.37 -1.11
CA MET A 35 -10.53 -3.78 -1.32
C MET A 35 -10.23 -3.61 -2.81
N PHE A 36 -10.59 -4.59 -3.64
CA PHE A 36 -10.49 -4.47 -5.09
C PHE A 36 -11.36 -3.35 -5.65
N GLU A 37 -12.63 -3.25 -5.24
CA GLU A 37 -13.50 -2.14 -5.67
C GLU A 37 -12.99 -0.77 -5.19
N THR A 38 -12.49 -0.71 -3.96
CA THR A 38 -11.91 0.52 -3.37
C THR A 38 -10.67 0.96 -4.15
N MET A 39 -9.80 0.02 -4.50
CA MET A 39 -8.61 0.28 -5.30
C MET A 39 -8.97 0.71 -6.72
N ASP A 40 -9.97 0.09 -7.36
CA ASP A 40 -10.41 0.44 -8.72
C ASP A 40 -11.09 1.82 -8.78
N ALA A 41 -11.74 2.25 -7.69
CA ALA A 41 -12.34 3.58 -7.54
C ALA A 41 -11.31 4.67 -7.18
N ALA A 42 -10.08 4.29 -6.85
CA ALA A 42 -8.97 5.17 -6.52
C ALA A 42 -7.88 5.12 -7.61
N PRO A 43 -7.00 6.13 -7.72
CA PRO A 43 -5.84 6.06 -8.60
C PRO A 43 -4.71 5.20 -8.00
N GLY A 44 -5.04 3.99 -7.51
CA GLY A 44 -4.15 3.09 -6.78
C GLY A 44 -3.72 1.87 -7.59
N VAL A 45 -2.50 1.37 -7.32
CA VAL A 45 -1.95 0.12 -7.88
C VAL A 45 -1.77 -0.98 -6.83
N GLY A 46 -2.12 -0.67 -5.58
CA GLY A 46 -2.12 -1.57 -4.45
C GLY A 46 -2.97 -0.99 -3.31
N LEU A 47 -3.45 -1.89 -2.45
CA LEU A 47 -4.22 -1.53 -1.26
C LEU A 47 -4.04 -2.60 -0.18
N ALA A 48 -3.52 -2.23 0.97
CA ALA A 48 -3.39 -3.08 2.13
C ALA A 48 -4.61 -2.96 3.08
N ALA A 49 -5.00 -4.05 3.72
CA ALA A 49 -6.15 -4.08 4.64
C ALA A 49 -6.08 -3.02 5.76
N PRO A 50 -4.89 -2.70 6.35
CA PRO A 50 -4.77 -1.61 7.31
C PRO A 50 -5.22 -0.25 6.77
N GLN A 51 -5.11 -0.01 5.47
CA GLN A 51 -5.55 1.24 4.83
C GLN A 51 -7.07 1.39 4.80
N VAL A 52 -7.83 0.29 4.86
CA VAL A 52 -9.29 0.32 5.07
C VAL A 52 -9.67 0.07 6.54
N GLY A 53 -8.68 0.14 7.43
CA GLY A 53 -8.82 0.02 8.87
C GLY A 53 -8.97 -1.41 9.39
N VAL A 54 -8.57 -2.40 8.60
CA VAL A 54 -8.59 -3.81 9.00
C VAL A 54 -7.15 -4.26 9.24
N GLY A 55 -6.80 -4.54 10.50
CA GLY A 55 -5.44 -4.92 10.91
C GLY A 55 -5.08 -6.37 10.59
N LEU A 56 -5.29 -6.82 9.35
CA LEU A 56 -4.94 -8.16 8.88
C LEU A 56 -3.85 -8.12 7.81
N ARG A 57 -3.02 -9.17 7.75
CA ARG A 57 -1.92 -9.32 6.77
C ARG A 57 -2.45 -9.69 5.38
N ILE A 58 -3.16 -8.76 4.75
CA ILE A 58 -3.75 -8.90 3.43
C ILE A 58 -3.45 -7.64 2.64
N TYR A 59 -2.96 -7.79 1.41
CA TYR A 59 -3.00 -6.70 0.44
C TYR A 59 -3.40 -7.19 -0.94
N THR A 60 -4.02 -6.29 -1.70
CA THR A 60 -4.33 -6.46 -3.12
C THR A 60 -3.36 -5.63 -3.95
N TYR A 61 -3.10 -6.07 -5.17
CA TYR A 61 -2.30 -5.34 -6.14
C TYR A 61 -2.95 -5.39 -7.52
N THR A 62 -2.72 -4.35 -8.32
CA THR A 62 -3.13 -4.27 -9.73
C THR A 62 -2.13 -3.44 -10.51
N TYR A 63 -1.65 -3.95 -11.63
CA TYR A 63 -0.82 -3.21 -12.56
C TYR A 63 -1.04 -3.75 -13.97
N GLN A 64 -1.02 -2.87 -14.96
CA GLN A 64 -1.04 -3.27 -16.35
C GLN A 64 0.25 -2.76 -16.97
N ASP A 65 1.04 -3.68 -17.53
CA ASP A 65 2.22 -3.31 -18.32
C ASP A 65 1.80 -2.84 -19.72
N ASP A 66 2.77 -2.35 -20.48
CA ASP A 66 2.57 -1.86 -21.85
C ASP A 66 2.06 -2.95 -22.80
N ASP A 67 2.31 -4.23 -22.47
CA ASP A 67 1.82 -5.40 -23.20
C ASP A 67 0.33 -5.70 -22.92
N GLY A 68 -0.27 -4.98 -21.97
CA GLY A 68 -1.69 -5.00 -21.67
C GLY A 68 -2.14 -6.20 -20.85
N ALA A 69 -1.21 -7.01 -20.31
CA ALA A 69 -1.55 -8.14 -19.47
C ALA A 69 -1.89 -7.65 -18.05
N PRO A 70 -3.09 -7.91 -17.53
CA PRO A 70 -3.45 -7.48 -16.18
C PRO A 70 -2.68 -8.31 -15.14
N TRP A 71 -1.83 -7.64 -14.38
CA TRP A 71 -1.18 -8.19 -13.20
C TRP A 71 -1.97 -7.78 -11.95
N ARG A 72 -2.91 -8.63 -11.56
CA ARG A 72 -3.83 -8.37 -10.44
C ARG A 72 -3.92 -9.58 -9.53
N GLY A 73 -3.95 -9.35 -8.23
CA GLY A 73 -4.08 -10.43 -7.26
C GLY A 73 -4.20 -9.94 -5.82
N VAL A 74 -4.29 -10.90 -4.92
CA VAL A 74 -4.30 -10.71 -3.47
C VAL A 74 -3.26 -11.65 -2.86
N ILE A 75 -2.56 -11.17 -1.83
CA ILE A 75 -1.64 -12.00 -1.06
C ILE A 75 -2.02 -11.92 0.40
N ILE A 76 -2.29 -13.08 0.98
CA ILE A 76 -2.60 -13.28 2.39
C ILE A 76 -1.36 -13.81 3.09
N ASN A 77 -1.09 -13.29 4.29
CA ASN A 77 0.08 -13.59 5.09
C ASN A 77 1.40 -13.50 4.30
N PRO A 78 1.65 -12.39 3.58
CA PRO A 78 2.83 -12.28 2.75
C PRO A 78 4.11 -12.29 3.60
N GLU A 79 5.14 -12.91 3.02
CA GLU A 79 6.55 -12.81 3.39
C GLU A 79 7.31 -12.19 2.19
N LEU A 80 8.23 -11.27 2.47
CA LEU A 80 8.96 -10.50 1.45
C LEU A 80 10.47 -10.72 1.61
N TRP A 81 11.12 -11.17 0.54
CA TRP A 81 12.56 -11.26 0.42
C TRP A 81 13.04 -10.25 -0.62
N MET A 82 14.08 -9.51 -0.28
CA MET A 82 14.68 -8.51 -1.16
C MET A 82 16.19 -8.48 -0.95
N THR A 83 16.92 -8.08 -1.98
CA THR A 83 18.29 -7.60 -1.78
C THR A 83 18.25 -6.18 -1.20
N PRO A 84 19.26 -5.77 -0.42
CA PRO A 84 19.36 -4.38 0.00
C PRO A 84 19.38 -3.46 -1.23
N PRO A 85 18.65 -2.33 -1.22
CA PRO A 85 18.70 -1.36 -2.30
C PRO A 85 20.12 -0.82 -2.50
N GLU A 86 20.45 -0.44 -3.74
CA GLU A 86 21.73 0.21 -4.01
C GLU A 86 21.87 1.52 -3.22
N PRO A 87 23.03 1.79 -2.60
CA PRO A 87 23.26 3.05 -1.89
C PRO A 87 23.21 4.24 -2.85
N GLY A 88 22.45 5.27 -2.49
CA GLY A 88 22.36 6.50 -3.27
C GLY A 88 21.08 7.26 -2.96
N SER A 89 21.05 8.54 -3.35
CA SER A 89 19.81 9.31 -3.34
C SER A 89 18.86 8.74 -4.41
N PRO A 90 17.54 8.66 -4.13
CA PRO A 90 16.58 8.27 -5.15
C PRO A 90 16.49 9.32 -6.26
N ASP A 91 16.21 8.86 -7.48
CA ASP A 91 15.92 9.75 -8.61
C ASP A 91 14.53 10.39 -8.43
N PRO A 92 14.41 11.73 -8.51
CA PRO A 92 13.13 12.41 -8.31
C PRO A 92 12.07 12.07 -9.36
N ASP A 93 12.47 11.73 -10.58
CA ASP A 93 11.58 11.48 -11.70
C ASP A 93 11.24 9.98 -11.79
N ASP A 94 12.24 9.11 -11.66
CA ASP A 94 12.08 7.66 -11.87
C ASP A 94 11.66 6.89 -10.61
N GLU A 95 11.90 7.43 -9.41
CA GLU A 95 11.65 6.75 -8.12
C GLU A 95 10.59 7.43 -7.26
N SER A 96 9.69 8.17 -7.90
CA SER A 96 8.57 8.87 -7.28
C SER A 96 7.50 7.91 -6.74
N GLU A 97 7.29 7.92 -5.42
CA GLU A 97 6.31 7.08 -4.72
C GLU A 97 5.25 7.92 -4.01
N GLY A 98 4.00 7.43 -3.99
CA GLY A 98 2.88 8.04 -3.28
C GLY A 98 2.02 6.98 -2.60
N CYS A 99 1.07 7.41 -1.78
CA CYS A 99 0.21 6.50 -1.02
C CYS A 99 -1.21 7.07 -0.92
N LEU A 100 -2.23 6.20 -1.06
CA LEU A 100 -3.63 6.59 -0.85
C LEU A 100 -3.92 7.04 0.60
N SER A 101 -3.09 6.60 1.57
CA SER A 101 -3.15 7.02 2.97
C SER A 101 -2.34 8.30 3.28
N PHE A 102 -1.66 8.88 2.29
CA PHE A 102 -1.07 10.22 2.35
C PHE A 102 -1.35 10.94 1.01
N PRO A 103 -2.63 11.28 0.74
CA PRO A 103 -3.10 11.56 -0.60
C PRO A 103 -2.53 12.85 -1.22
N GLY A 104 -2.33 12.83 -2.54
CA GLY A 104 -1.95 14.01 -3.33
C GLY A 104 -0.48 14.41 -3.24
N GLU A 105 0.36 13.63 -2.56
CA GLU A 105 1.78 13.91 -2.39
C GLU A 105 2.62 12.73 -2.87
N ARG A 106 3.77 13.03 -3.46
CA ARG A 106 4.74 12.04 -3.92
C ARG A 106 6.15 12.50 -3.58
N PHE A 107 6.97 11.57 -3.13
CA PHE A 107 8.38 11.82 -2.79
C PHE A 107 9.25 10.72 -3.38
N PRO A 108 10.49 11.03 -3.77
CA PRO A 108 11.41 10.02 -4.25
C PRO A 108 11.83 9.09 -3.11
N LEU A 109 11.73 7.79 -3.35
CA LEU A 109 12.09 6.77 -2.36
C LEU A 109 12.82 5.63 -3.03
N ARG A 110 14.03 5.34 -2.55
CA ARG A 110 14.83 4.21 -3.03
C ARG A 110 14.22 2.90 -2.51
N ARG A 111 13.97 1.96 -3.42
CA ARG A 111 13.46 0.61 -3.13
C ARG A 111 14.44 -0.43 -3.65
N SER A 112 14.29 -1.68 -3.20
CA SER A 112 15.00 -2.79 -3.82
C SER A 112 14.48 -3.00 -5.24
N ASP A 113 15.38 -3.26 -6.18
CA ASP A 113 15.02 -3.42 -7.59
C ASP A 113 14.35 -4.76 -7.89
N GLU A 114 14.65 -5.81 -7.11
CA GLU A 114 14.06 -7.14 -7.26
C GLU A 114 13.59 -7.67 -5.90
N VAL A 115 12.37 -8.21 -5.87
CA VAL A 115 11.83 -8.87 -4.68
C VAL A 115 11.17 -10.21 -5.04
N ARG A 116 11.15 -11.08 -4.05
CA ARG A 116 10.30 -12.27 -4.02
C ARG A 116 9.26 -12.09 -2.91
N VAL A 117 8.00 -12.35 -3.23
CA VAL A 117 6.91 -12.42 -2.25
C VAL A 117 6.34 -13.82 -2.26
N THR A 118 6.09 -14.38 -1.07
CA THR A 118 5.28 -15.59 -0.93
C THR A 118 4.11 -15.35 0.02
N GLY A 119 3.10 -16.20 -0.05
CA GLY A 119 1.95 -16.18 0.84
C GLY A 119 0.90 -17.18 0.35
N THR A 120 -0.37 -16.87 0.56
CA THR A 120 -1.48 -17.64 -0.04
C THR A 120 -2.50 -16.72 -0.72
N ASP A 121 -3.27 -17.27 -1.64
CA ASP A 121 -4.47 -16.62 -2.19
C ASP A 121 -5.73 -16.94 -1.35
N LEU A 122 -6.90 -16.51 -1.84
CA LEU A 122 -8.21 -16.76 -1.21
C LEU A 122 -8.61 -18.25 -1.17
N ASP A 123 -8.03 -19.09 -2.02
CA ASP A 123 -8.33 -20.52 -2.06
C ASP A 123 -7.31 -21.34 -1.26
N GLY A 124 -6.39 -20.65 -0.56
CA GLY A 124 -5.31 -21.26 0.20
C GLY A 124 -4.18 -21.80 -0.68
N SER A 125 -4.18 -21.49 -1.98
CA SER A 125 -3.11 -21.90 -2.87
C SER A 125 -1.85 -21.06 -2.61
N PRO A 126 -0.66 -21.67 -2.66
CA PRO A 126 0.58 -20.95 -2.41
C PRO A 126 0.84 -19.91 -3.51
N VAL A 127 1.18 -18.70 -3.09
CA VAL A 127 1.68 -17.62 -3.95
C VAL A 127 3.20 -17.57 -3.82
N ASP A 128 3.91 -17.49 -4.95
CA ASP A 128 5.36 -17.26 -5.03
C ASP A 128 5.65 -16.42 -6.28
N ILE A 129 5.86 -15.12 -6.07
CA ILE A 129 6.01 -14.12 -7.12
C ILE A 129 7.40 -13.51 -7.02
N ARG A 130 8.12 -13.50 -8.15
CA ARG A 130 9.37 -12.73 -8.31
C ARG A 130 9.13 -11.62 -9.30
N VAL A 131 9.42 -10.40 -8.90
CA VAL A 131 9.19 -9.20 -9.70
C VAL A 131 10.30 -8.20 -9.48
N ASP A 132 10.48 -7.34 -10.46
CA ASP A 132 11.43 -6.24 -10.46
C ASP A 132 10.74 -4.88 -10.70
N GLY A 133 11.53 -3.81 -10.66
CA GLY A 133 11.13 -2.46 -11.02
C GLY A 133 9.87 -1.97 -10.30
N TRP A 134 8.90 -1.45 -11.06
CA TRP A 134 7.67 -0.90 -10.48
C TRP A 134 6.83 -1.94 -9.72
N ARG A 135 6.80 -3.19 -10.20
CA ARG A 135 6.09 -4.28 -9.52
C ARG A 135 6.78 -4.63 -8.19
N ALA A 136 8.11 -4.61 -8.14
CA ALA A 136 8.85 -4.77 -6.89
C ALA A 136 8.56 -3.63 -5.89
N ARG A 137 8.44 -2.39 -6.37
CA ARG A 137 8.08 -1.23 -5.54
C ARG A 137 6.68 -1.38 -4.94
N ILE A 138 5.68 -1.76 -5.74
CA ILE A 138 4.31 -2.03 -5.25
C ILE A 138 4.35 -3.06 -4.11
N MET A 139 5.02 -4.20 -4.33
CA MET A 139 5.10 -5.27 -3.34
C MET A 139 5.76 -4.82 -2.02
N GLN A 140 6.82 -4.02 -2.10
CA GLN A 140 7.48 -3.45 -0.92
C GLN A 140 6.57 -2.45 -0.19
N HIS A 141 5.85 -1.60 -0.93
CA HIS A 141 4.92 -0.62 -0.37
C HIS A 141 3.78 -1.29 0.39
N GLU A 142 3.10 -2.24 -0.24
CA GLU A 142 1.97 -2.93 0.39
C GLU A 142 2.41 -3.78 1.60
N PHE A 143 3.60 -4.39 1.52
CA PHE A 143 4.17 -5.11 2.65
C PHE A 143 4.51 -4.19 3.83
N ASP A 144 5.01 -2.97 3.58
CA ASP A 144 5.26 -1.98 4.62
C ASP A 144 4.00 -1.62 5.41
N HIS A 145 2.87 -1.45 4.72
CA HIS A 145 1.58 -1.21 5.38
C HIS A 145 1.23 -2.31 6.39
N LEU A 146 1.52 -3.58 6.07
CA LEU A 146 1.28 -4.70 6.98
C LEU A 146 2.18 -4.69 8.21
N ASN A 147 3.28 -3.93 8.17
CA ASN A 147 4.19 -3.74 9.30
C ASN A 147 3.99 -2.40 10.00
N GLY A 148 2.93 -1.66 9.66
CA GLY A 148 2.65 -0.35 10.25
C GLY A 148 3.61 0.75 9.79
N ILE A 149 4.11 0.64 8.56
CA ILE A 149 5.05 1.59 7.96
C ILE A 149 4.39 2.23 6.74
N LEU A 150 4.37 3.55 6.69
CA LEU A 150 4.04 4.31 5.48
C LEU A 150 5.33 4.64 4.72
N TYR A 151 5.24 4.84 3.40
CA TYR A 151 6.42 5.22 2.61
C TYR A 151 7.10 6.51 3.13
N ILE A 152 6.31 7.45 3.66
CA ILE A 152 6.79 8.69 4.26
C ILE A 152 7.70 8.44 5.48
N ASP A 153 7.52 7.32 6.19
CA ASP A 153 8.35 6.96 7.35
C ASP A 153 9.75 6.48 6.92
N ARG A 154 9.97 6.24 5.62
CA ARG A 154 11.25 5.82 5.03
C ARG A 154 12.01 6.95 4.35
N LEU A 155 11.42 8.14 4.27
CA LEU A 155 12.04 9.29 3.61
C LEU A 155 13.23 9.84 4.41
N ASP A 156 14.09 10.59 3.75
CA ASP A 156 15.17 11.29 4.43
C ASP A 156 14.65 12.43 5.34
N ASP A 157 15.55 12.99 6.17
CA ASP A 157 15.21 14.06 7.10
C ASP A 157 14.61 15.31 6.44
N GLY A 158 14.94 15.57 5.18
CA GLY A 158 14.49 16.73 4.42
C GLY A 158 13.03 16.55 4.00
N ASP A 159 12.75 15.47 3.28
CA ASP A 159 11.41 15.15 2.81
C ASP A 159 10.46 14.80 3.95
N TRP A 160 10.94 14.12 5.00
CA TRP A 160 10.18 13.91 6.23
C TRP A 160 9.70 15.22 6.86
N LYS A 161 10.56 16.24 6.96
CA LYS A 161 10.12 17.56 7.49
C LYS A 161 9.06 18.19 6.60
N THR A 162 9.09 17.94 5.29
CA THR A 162 8.09 18.42 4.35
C THR A 162 6.76 17.70 4.56
N THR A 163 6.76 16.37 4.72
CA THR A 163 5.54 15.60 5.02
C THR A 163 4.90 16.04 6.33
N GLN A 164 5.67 16.32 7.37
CA GLN A 164 5.16 16.84 8.65
C GLN A 164 4.50 18.22 8.52
N LYS A 165 5.04 19.11 7.68
CA LYS A 165 4.42 20.42 7.39
C LYS A 165 3.10 20.25 6.64
N ILE A 166 3.06 19.36 5.65
CA ILE A 166 1.85 19.04 4.89
C ILE A 166 0.79 18.45 5.82
N ALA A 167 1.14 17.43 6.61
CA ALA A 167 0.23 16.79 7.57
C ALA A 167 -0.37 17.83 8.53
N ARG A 168 0.45 18.72 9.08
CA ARG A 168 -0.03 19.81 9.95
C ARG A 168 -0.99 20.76 9.23
N LYS A 169 -0.69 21.14 7.99
CA LYS A 169 -1.54 22.06 7.19
C LYS A 169 -2.87 21.40 6.85
N ARG A 170 -2.87 20.10 6.52
CA ARG A 170 -4.06 19.31 6.17
C ARG A 170 -4.82 18.78 7.39
N GLY A 171 -4.30 18.98 8.60
CA GLY A 171 -4.92 18.50 9.84
C GLY A 171 -4.80 16.98 10.06
N TRP A 172 -3.86 16.33 9.38
CA TRP A 172 -3.53 14.91 9.51
C TRP A 172 -2.60 14.67 10.71
N GLY A 173 -2.23 13.40 10.94
CA GLY A 173 -1.40 13.00 12.09
C GLY A 173 -2.21 12.77 13.38
N LYS A 174 -3.54 12.70 13.27
CA LYS A 174 -4.46 12.31 14.34
C LYS A 174 -5.46 11.26 13.84
N PRO A 175 -6.02 10.42 14.73
CA PRO A 175 -7.01 9.42 14.34
C PRO A 175 -8.27 10.02 13.72
N GLY A 176 -8.95 9.23 12.89
CA GLY A 176 -10.27 9.55 12.33
C GLY A 176 -10.26 10.29 10.99
N ASN A 177 -9.09 10.63 10.45
CA ASN A 177 -9.00 11.14 9.09
C ASN A 177 -9.12 9.99 8.08
N GLN A 178 -10.02 10.13 7.13
CA GLN A 178 -10.26 9.18 6.05
C GLN A 178 -10.90 9.91 4.87
N TRP A 179 -10.90 9.26 3.71
CA TRP A 179 -11.60 9.71 2.51
C TRP A 179 -12.19 8.52 1.77
N VAL A 180 -13.23 8.74 0.97
CA VAL A 180 -13.96 7.70 0.24
C VAL A 180 -13.74 7.89 -1.26
N PRO A 181 -13.05 6.95 -1.94
CA PRO A 181 -12.85 7.00 -3.39
C PRO A 181 -14.18 7.12 -4.15
N GLY A 182 -14.19 7.94 -5.20
CA GLY A 182 -15.40 8.21 -6.01
C GLY A 182 -16.46 9.08 -5.34
N VAL A 183 -16.28 9.51 -4.08
CA VAL A 183 -17.19 10.41 -3.36
C VAL A 183 -16.47 11.69 -2.96
N ASP A 184 -15.32 11.57 -2.30
CA ASP A 184 -14.54 12.72 -1.86
C ASP A 184 -13.57 13.17 -2.97
N ASP A 185 -13.50 14.47 -3.21
CA ASP A 185 -12.51 15.09 -4.09
C ASP A 185 -11.30 15.54 -3.26
N LEU A 186 -10.16 14.88 -3.44
CA LEU A 186 -8.93 15.18 -2.71
C LEU A 186 -8.17 16.38 -3.30
N ASP A 187 -8.54 16.83 -4.50
CA ASP A 187 -7.91 17.93 -5.23
C ASP A 187 -8.77 19.23 -5.20
N ALA A 188 -9.97 19.19 -4.60
CA ALA A 188 -10.90 20.33 -4.46
C ALA A 188 -10.56 21.34 -3.36
#